data_AF-A0A0H2MQE3-F1
#
_entry.id   AF-A0A0H2MQE3-F1
#
_cell.length_a   1.000
_cell.length_b   1.000
_cell.length_c   1.000
_cell.angle_alpha   90.00
_cell.angle_beta   90.00
_cell.angle_gamma   90.00
#
_symmetry.space_group_name_H-M   'P 1'
#
loop_
_entity.id
_entity.type
_entity.pdbx_description
1 polymer ?
#
loop_
_entity_poly.entity_id
_entity_poly.type
_entity_poly.pdbx_seq_one_letter_code
_entity_poly.pdbx_strand_id
1 'polypeptide(L)'
;MKRTLIAMLLAATSTFATAADNACLSKKYDAYIDASLHWYEDLSELTSKQYPELSEVSEWFLKGRKNHFELNRAAVHYYLEQDPAKVATNQAVEAWLQLEQKDIKVLASRSDELGQLAKVTFGDRQAKPHDKNYELRSAFADLLSHPTKIDSALKRYNASIKELESIKCK
;
A
#
# COMPACT_ATOMS: atom_id res chain seq x y z
N MET A 1 -36.60 2.36 49.37
CA MET A 1 -36.22 2.72 47.98
C MET A 1 -34.75 3.10 47.96
N LYS A 2 -33.87 2.32 47.33
CA LYS A 2 -32.46 2.69 46.98
C LYS A 2 -31.71 1.44 46.48
N ARG A 3 -31.96 0.95 45.25
CA ARG A 3 -31.05 0.03 44.53
C ARG A 3 -31.38 0.02 43.04
N THR A 4 -30.89 0.99 42.28
CA THR A 4 -30.84 0.90 40.81
C THR A 4 -29.89 1.97 40.26
N LEU A 5 -28.58 1.79 40.43
CA LEU A 5 -27.55 2.64 39.80
C LEU A 5 -26.26 1.86 39.56
N ILE A 6 -26.31 0.68 38.93
CA ILE A 6 -25.11 0.01 38.39
C ILE A 6 -25.51 -0.78 37.13
N ALA A 7 -25.78 -0.09 36.02
CA ALA A 7 -25.99 -0.76 34.73
C ALA A 7 -25.59 0.11 33.53
N MET A 8 -24.61 1.03 33.71
CA MET A 8 -24.21 1.98 32.66
C MET A 8 -22.70 2.01 32.37
N LEU A 9 -21.95 0.98 32.78
CA LEU A 9 -20.49 0.88 32.56
C LEU A 9 -20.08 -0.20 31.54
N LEU A 10 -21.00 -1.03 31.03
CA LEU A 10 -20.69 -2.09 30.06
C LEU A 10 -20.86 -1.69 28.59
N ALA A 11 -21.41 -0.51 28.29
CA ALA A 11 -21.60 -0.06 26.90
C ALA A 11 -20.38 0.66 26.30
N ALA A 12 -19.39 1.02 27.12
CA ALA A 12 -18.20 1.73 26.66
C ALA A 12 -17.05 0.81 26.22
N THR A 13 -17.13 -0.51 26.44
CA THR A 13 -16.03 -1.44 26.13
C THR A 13 -16.00 -1.89 24.67
N SER A 14 -17.13 -1.82 23.95
CA SER A 14 -17.23 -2.28 22.56
C SER A 14 -16.50 -1.37 21.57
N THR A 15 -16.48 -0.05 21.80
CA THR A 15 -15.78 0.90 20.92
C THR A 15 -14.25 0.78 20.99
N PHE A 16 -13.69 0.45 22.17
CA PHE A 16 -12.24 0.28 22.31
C PHE A 16 -11.71 -0.97 21.60
N ALA A 17 -12.51 -2.04 21.52
CA ALA A 17 -12.14 -3.24 20.78
C ALA A 17 -12.01 -2.96 19.27
N THR A 18 -12.97 -2.24 18.69
CA THR A 18 -12.97 -1.90 17.25
C THR A 18 -11.81 -0.99 16.84
N ALA A 19 -11.45 0.00 17.68
CA ALA A 19 -10.33 0.89 17.39
C ALA A 19 -8.97 0.17 17.47
N ALA A 20 -8.82 -0.77 18.41
CA ALA A 20 -7.62 -1.58 18.54
C ALA A 20 -7.45 -2.55 17.35
N ASP A 21 -8.56 -3.11 16.84
CA ASP A 21 -8.54 -3.97 15.65
C ASP A 21 -8.15 -3.18 14.40
N ASN A 22 -8.74 -2.01 14.19
CA ASN A 22 -8.39 -1.12 13.08
C ASN A 22 -6.92 -0.70 13.12
N ALA A 23 -6.37 -0.35 14.29
CA ALA A 23 -4.95 -0.03 14.42
C ALA A 23 -4.04 -1.22 14.05
N CYS A 24 -4.44 -2.46 14.41
CA CYS A 24 -3.73 -3.66 13.98
C CYS A 24 -3.81 -3.88 12.47
N LEU A 25 -5.01 -3.74 11.88
CA LEU A 25 -5.24 -3.89 10.45
C LEU A 25 -4.46 -2.85 9.65
N SER A 26 -4.48 -1.59 10.06
CA SER A 26 -3.66 -0.52 9.48
C SER A 26 -2.18 -0.86 9.52
N LYS A 27 -1.65 -1.29 10.68
CA LYS A 27 -0.24 -1.69 10.80
C LYS A 27 0.11 -2.87 9.89
N LYS A 28 -0.79 -3.84 9.75
CA LYS A 28 -0.60 -4.99 8.86
C LYS A 28 -0.54 -4.54 7.40
N TYR A 29 -1.39 -3.61 7.00
CA TYR A 29 -1.39 -3.05 5.66
C TYR A 29 -0.14 -2.19 5.41
N ASP A 30 0.28 -1.36 6.38
CA ASP A 30 1.51 -0.57 6.31
C ASP A 30 2.73 -1.46 6.07
N ALA A 31 2.83 -2.59 6.80
CA ALA A 31 3.91 -3.55 6.60
C ALA A 31 3.91 -4.14 5.18
N TYR A 32 2.73 -4.35 4.59
CA TYR A 32 2.61 -4.81 3.20
C TYR A 32 3.06 -3.72 2.21
N ILE A 33 2.67 -2.48 2.45
CA ILE A 33 3.10 -1.32 1.66
C ILE A 33 4.63 -1.17 1.71
N ASP A 34 5.22 -1.20 2.90
CA ASP A 34 6.66 -1.04 3.10
C ASP A 34 7.45 -2.18 2.44
N ALA A 35 6.99 -3.43 2.58
CA ALA A 35 7.58 -4.58 1.89
C ALA A 35 7.51 -4.42 0.36
N SER A 36 6.37 -3.97 -0.15
CA SER A 36 6.17 -3.76 -1.58
C SER A 36 7.04 -2.62 -2.12
N LEU A 37 7.18 -1.52 -1.38
CA LEU A 37 8.04 -0.41 -1.77
C LEU A 37 9.50 -0.81 -1.82
N HIS A 38 10.02 -1.48 -0.79
CA HIS A 38 11.40 -1.99 -0.79
C HIS A 38 11.65 -2.93 -1.97
N TRP A 39 10.67 -3.77 -2.33
CA TRP A 39 10.79 -4.62 -3.53
C TRP A 39 10.98 -3.81 -4.82
N TYR A 40 10.19 -2.75 -5.03
CA TYR A 40 10.36 -1.90 -6.21
C TYR A 40 11.63 -1.04 -6.16
N GLU A 41 12.09 -0.64 -4.98
CA GLU A 41 13.38 0.03 -4.79
C GLU A 41 14.52 -0.89 -5.20
N ASP A 42 14.52 -2.13 -4.70
CA ASP A 42 15.51 -3.15 -5.05
C ASP A 42 15.53 -3.42 -6.56
N LEU A 43 14.37 -3.59 -7.20
CA LEU A 43 14.30 -3.80 -8.65
C LEU A 43 14.85 -2.59 -9.42
N SER A 44 14.47 -1.38 -9.01
CA SER A 44 14.92 -0.15 -9.68
C SER A 44 16.44 0.04 -9.53
N GLU A 45 17.00 -0.26 -8.36
CA GLU A 45 18.44 -0.19 -8.11
C GLU A 45 19.20 -1.24 -8.91
N LEU A 46 18.76 -2.50 -8.90
CA LEU A 46 19.38 -3.58 -9.65
C LEU A 46 19.37 -3.31 -11.16
N THR A 47 18.23 -2.84 -11.69
CA THR A 47 18.12 -2.47 -13.10
C THR A 47 19.02 -1.29 -13.45
N SER A 48 19.07 -0.24 -12.62
CA SER A 48 19.94 0.92 -12.87
C SER A 48 21.43 0.57 -12.78
N LYS A 49 21.81 -0.39 -11.92
CA LYS A 49 23.19 -0.92 -11.88
C LYS A 49 23.55 -1.71 -13.13
N GLN A 50 22.62 -2.51 -13.66
CA GLN A 50 22.85 -3.30 -14.88
C GLN A 50 22.79 -2.45 -16.15
N TYR A 51 21.93 -1.43 -16.16
CA TYR A 51 21.64 -0.55 -17.29
C TYR A 51 21.65 0.93 -16.83
N PRO A 52 22.84 1.55 -16.67
CA PRO A 52 22.96 2.92 -16.14
C PRO A 52 22.15 3.96 -16.93
N GLU A 53 21.97 3.75 -18.23
CA GLU A 53 21.15 4.60 -19.11
C GLU A 53 19.65 4.57 -18.78
N LEU A 54 19.20 3.63 -17.96
CA LEU A 54 17.82 3.51 -17.48
C LEU A 54 17.61 4.14 -16.09
N SER A 55 18.64 4.72 -15.46
CA SER A 55 18.54 5.25 -14.09
C SER A 55 17.42 6.29 -13.92
N GLU A 56 17.33 7.26 -14.84
CA GLU A 56 16.29 8.30 -14.80
C GLU A 56 14.87 7.72 -14.90
N VAL A 57 14.66 6.77 -15.81
CA VAL A 57 13.34 6.15 -15.98
C VAL A 57 13.00 5.22 -14.82
N SER A 58 13.99 4.56 -14.22
CA SER A 58 13.82 3.77 -12.99
C SER A 58 13.38 4.65 -11.82
N GLU A 59 14.00 5.82 -11.63
CA GLU A 59 13.59 6.78 -10.60
C GLU A 59 12.18 7.34 -10.85
N TRP A 60 11.86 7.67 -12.10
CA TRP A 60 10.52 8.10 -12.49
C TRP A 60 9.46 7.01 -12.18
N PHE A 61 9.75 5.76 -12.53
CA PHE A 61 8.88 4.62 -12.23
C PHE A 61 8.70 4.44 -10.72
N LEU A 62 9.80 4.45 -9.96
CA LEU A 62 9.77 4.27 -8.52
C LEU A 62 8.96 5.37 -7.83
N LYS A 63 9.09 6.63 -8.28
CA LYS A 63 8.28 7.74 -7.78
C LYS A 63 6.78 7.51 -7.99
N GLY A 64 6.38 7.04 -9.18
CA GLY A 64 4.99 6.68 -9.45
C GLY A 64 4.49 5.53 -8.57
N ARG A 65 5.33 4.52 -8.30
CA ARG A 65 4.99 3.43 -7.35
C ARG A 65 4.82 3.96 -5.93
N LYS A 66 5.72 4.84 -5.46
CA LYS A 66 5.62 5.50 -4.14
C LYS A 66 4.30 6.24 -3.99
N ASN A 67 3.95 7.10 -4.95
CA ASN A 67 2.68 7.84 -4.91
C ASN A 67 1.47 6.91 -4.86
N HIS A 68 1.46 5.84 -5.68
CA HIS A 68 0.38 4.85 -5.67
C HIS A 68 0.23 4.14 -4.32
N PHE A 69 1.34 3.70 -3.74
CA PHE A 69 1.32 2.96 -2.48
C PHE A 69 0.99 3.84 -1.28
N GLU A 70 1.44 5.09 -1.25
CA GLU A 70 1.05 6.04 -0.20
C GLU A 70 -0.43 6.43 -0.29
N LEU A 71 -1.00 6.56 -1.49
CA LEU A 71 -2.44 6.68 -1.64
C LEU A 71 -3.17 5.47 -1.05
N ASN A 72 -2.72 4.25 -1.38
CA ASN A 72 -3.37 3.04 -0.87
C ASN A 72 -3.26 2.94 0.65
N ARG A 73 -2.10 3.29 1.22
CA ARG A 73 -1.87 3.37 2.68
C ARG A 73 -2.91 4.27 3.32
N ALA A 74 -2.98 5.53 2.89
CA ALA A 74 -3.94 6.50 3.42
C ALA A 74 -5.40 6.08 3.21
N ALA A 75 -5.72 5.46 2.06
CA ALA A 75 -7.06 4.99 1.76
C ALA A 75 -7.49 3.83 2.67
N VAL A 76 -6.63 2.85 2.95
CA VAL A 76 -6.97 1.76 3.90
C VAL A 76 -7.18 2.30 5.30
N HIS A 77 -6.30 3.18 5.78
CA HIS A 77 -6.47 3.81 7.10
C HIS A 77 -7.82 4.54 7.19
N TYR A 78 -8.14 5.35 6.17
CA TYR A 78 -9.42 6.06 6.08
C TYR A 78 -10.61 5.10 6.05
N TYR A 79 -10.59 4.07 5.21
CA TYR A 79 -11.73 3.19 5.03
C TYR A 79 -11.96 2.25 6.21
N LEU A 80 -10.91 1.78 6.89
CA LEU A 80 -11.08 1.00 8.13
C LEU A 80 -11.91 1.77 9.18
N GLU A 81 -11.82 3.09 9.22
CA GLU A 81 -12.61 3.91 10.14
C GLU A 81 -13.96 4.35 9.58
N GLN A 82 -14.00 4.75 8.30
CA GLN A 82 -15.15 5.49 7.75
C GLN A 82 -16.08 4.63 6.88
N ASP A 83 -15.55 3.59 6.22
CA ASP A 83 -16.33 2.67 5.37
C ASP A 83 -15.63 1.30 5.29
N PRO A 84 -15.70 0.47 6.35
CA PRO A 84 -14.91 -0.77 6.44
C PRO A 84 -15.22 -1.77 5.34
N ALA A 85 -16.41 -1.68 4.72
CA ALA A 85 -16.80 -2.53 3.60
C ALA A 85 -15.91 -2.33 2.34
N LYS A 86 -15.16 -1.23 2.29
CA LYS A 86 -14.15 -0.96 1.23
C LYS A 86 -12.82 -1.67 1.44
N VAL A 87 -12.62 -2.30 2.60
CA VAL A 87 -11.39 -3.04 2.94
C VAL A 87 -11.72 -4.51 3.14
N ALA A 88 -11.32 -5.35 2.20
CA ALA A 88 -11.61 -6.79 2.20
C ALA A 88 -10.67 -7.57 3.13
N THR A 89 -10.77 -7.34 4.45
CA THR A 89 -9.86 -7.91 5.48
C THR A 89 -9.92 -9.44 5.61
N ASN A 90 -10.92 -10.08 4.99
CA ASN A 90 -11.04 -11.52 4.85
C ASN A 90 -10.22 -12.12 3.69
N GLN A 91 -9.61 -11.28 2.85
CA GLN A 91 -8.72 -11.68 1.76
C GLN A 91 -7.24 -11.56 2.18
N ALA A 92 -6.36 -12.01 1.29
CA ALA A 92 -4.93 -11.72 1.41
C ALA A 92 -4.69 -10.20 1.36
N VAL A 93 -3.67 -9.71 2.07
CA VAL A 93 -3.47 -8.27 2.35
C VAL A 93 -3.33 -7.43 1.08
N GLU A 94 -2.72 -8.00 0.04
CA GLU A 94 -2.54 -7.37 -1.26
C GLU A 94 -3.85 -7.13 -2.01
N ALA A 95 -4.92 -7.83 -1.62
CA ALA A 95 -6.24 -7.74 -2.21
C ALA A 95 -7.23 -6.91 -1.36
N TRP A 96 -6.81 -6.40 -0.20
CA TRP A 96 -7.70 -5.67 0.71
C TRP A 96 -8.32 -4.43 0.07
N LEU A 97 -7.56 -3.71 -0.75
CA LEU A 97 -8.00 -2.46 -1.36
C LEU A 97 -7.97 -2.58 -2.89
N GLN A 98 -9.09 -2.22 -3.52
CA GLN A 98 -9.20 -2.11 -4.96
C GLN A 98 -9.70 -0.71 -5.31
N LEU A 99 -8.80 0.16 -5.78
CA LEU A 99 -9.12 1.49 -6.26
C LEU A 99 -9.03 1.54 -7.79
N GLU A 100 -10.19 1.67 -8.44
CA GLU A 100 -10.24 1.91 -9.88
C GLU A 100 -9.96 3.38 -10.22
N GLN A 101 -9.71 3.69 -11.49
CA GLN A 101 -9.51 5.07 -11.96
C GLN A 101 -10.64 6.02 -11.52
N LYS A 102 -11.89 5.54 -11.54
CA LYS A 102 -13.06 6.31 -11.12
C LYS A 102 -13.01 6.65 -9.62
N ASP A 103 -12.56 5.72 -8.79
CA ASP A 103 -12.48 5.91 -7.34
C ASP A 103 -11.41 6.94 -7.00
N ILE A 104 -10.23 6.81 -7.63
CA ILE A 104 -9.14 7.78 -7.44
C ILE A 104 -9.57 9.18 -7.92
N LYS A 105 -10.30 9.28 -9.04
CA LYS A 105 -10.84 10.56 -9.50
C LYS A 105 -11.79 11.20 -8.47
N VAL A 106 -12.63 10.40 -7.82
CA VAL A 106 -13.51 10.89 -6.74
C VAL A 106 -12.69 11.31 -5.52
N LEU A 107 -11.73 10.49 -5.08
CA LEU A 107 -10.84 10.83 -3.96
C LEU A 107 -10.07 12.12 -4.24
N ALA A 108 -9.59 12.32 -5.48
CA ALA A 108 -8.87 13.52 -5.89
C ALA A 108 -9.71 14.81 -5.85
N SER A 109 -11.04 14.73 -5.71
CA SER A 109 -11.90 15.91 -5.50
C SER A 109 -11.89 16.42 -4.05
N ARG A 110 -11.35 15.64 -3.11
CA ARG A 110 -11.25 16.02 -1.69
C ARG A 110 -10.19 17.10 -1.48
N SER A 111 -10.31 17.82 -0.37
CA SER A 111 -9.39 18.87 0.04
C SER A 111 -8.41 18.44 1.15
N ASP A 112 -8.59 17.26 1.73
CA ASP A 112 -7.75 16.71 2.80
C ASP A 112 -6.52 15.97 2.25
N GLU A 113 -5.72 15.41 3.15
CA GLU A 113 -4.48 14.68 2.83
C GLU A 113 -4.72 13.54 1.84
N LEU A 114 -5.74 12.70 2.07
CA LEU A 114 -6.12 11.63 1.14
C LEU A 114 -6.46 12.19 -0.25
N GLY A 115 -7.14 13.33 -0.31
CA GLY A 115 -7.40 14.05 -1.56
C GLY A 115 -6.14 14.50 -2.28
N GLN A 116 -5.14 15.00 -1.56
CA GLN A 116 -3.87 15.43 -2.16
C GLN A 116 -3.08 14.24 -2.72
N LEU A 117 -2.99 13.13 -1.97
CA LEU A 117 -2.35 11.90 -2.44
C LEU A 117 -3.06 11.33 -3.69
N ALA A 118 -4.39 11.38 -3.70
CA ALA A 118 -5.19 10.95 -4.85
C ALA A 118 -4.99 11.85 -6.07
N LYS A 119 -4.85 13.17 -5.90
CA LYS A 119 -4.53 14.10 -7.00
C LYS A 119 -3.19 13.80 -7.63
N VAL A 120 -2.16 13.54 -6.83
CA VAL A 120 -0.83 13.17 -7.31
C VAL A 120 -0.90 11.87 -8.12
N THR A 121 -1.47 10.80 -7.53
CA THR A 121 -1.60 9.51 -8.23
C THR A 121 -2.47 9.60 -9.48
N PHE A 122 -3.55 10.39 -9.45
CA PHE A 122 -4.38 10.65 -10.64
C PHE A 122 -3.56 11.35 -11.72
N GLY A 123 -2.79 12.38 -11.35
CA GLY A 123 -1.88 13.08 -12.25
C GLY A 123 -0.85 12.16 -12.89
N ASP A 124 -0.20 11.29 -12.11
CA ASP A 124 0.77 10.30 -12.62
C ASP A 124 0.15 9.40 -13.70
N ARG A 125 -1.10 8.98 -13.53
CA ARG A 125 -1.82 8.15 -14.51
C ARG A 125 -2.22 8.89 -15.78
N GLN A 126 -2.35 10.21 -15.72
CA GLN A 126 -2.66 11.06 -16.87
C GLN A 126 -1.43 11.60 -17.58
N ALA A 127 -0.25 11.52 -16.95
CA ALA A 127 0.99 12.04 -17.48
C ALA A 127 1.43 11.30 -18.75
N LYS A 128 2.16 12.01 -19.62
CA LYS A 128 2.88 11.35 -20.72
C LYS A 128 3.90 10.38 -20.10
N PRO A 129 3.92 9.09 -20.50
CA PRO A 129 4.95 8.17 -20.04
C PRO A 129 6.35 8.67 -20.39
N HIS A 130 7.34 8.33 -19.55
CA HIS A 130 8.74 8.58 -19.86
C HIS A 130 9.14 7.90 -21.17
N ASP A 131 9.97 8.54 -21.99
CA ASP A 131 10.28 8.06 -23.35
C ASP A 131 10.93 6.66 -23.34
N LYS A 132 11.70 6.33 -22.29
CA LYS A 132 12.32 5.01 -22.05
C LYS A 132 11.46 3.98 -21.28
N ASN A 133 10.16 4.22 -21.11
CA ASN A 133 9.32 3.35 -20.28
C ASN A 133 9.24 1.90 -20.81
N TYR A 134 9.28 1.71 -22.13
CA TYR A 134 9.25 0.37 -22.71
C TYR A 134 10.53 -0.41 -22.45
N GLU A 135 11.68 0.25 -22.58
CA GLU A 135 13.01 -0.30 -22.32
C GLU A 135 13.14 -0.70 -20.85
N LEU A 136 12.66 0.14 -19.92
CA LEU A 136 12.60 -0.21 -18.51
C LEU A 136 11.77 -1.47 -18.26
N ARG A 137 10.59 -1.59 -18.89
CA ARG A 137 9.72 -2.77 -18.73
C ARG A 137 10.38 -4.03 -19.26
N SER A 138 11.10 -3.94 -20.38
CA SER A 138 11.89 -5.04 -20.91
C SER A 138 13.04 -5.41 -19.99
N ALA A 139 13.74 -4.43 -19.41
CA ALA A 139 14.82 -4.67 -18.46
C ALA A 139 14.32 -5.32 -17.16
N PHE A 140 13.14 -4.93 -16.65
CA PHE A 140 12.51 -5.64 -15.54
C PHE A 140 12.12 -7.07 -15.90
N ALA A 141 11.56 -7.31 -17.08
CA ALA A 141 11.24 -8.67 -17.52
C ALA A 141 12.50 -9.56 -17.61
N ASP A 142 13.60 -9.04 -18.15
CA ASP A 142 14.90 -9.74 -18.14
C ASP A 142 15.35 -10.02 -16.70
N LEU A 143 15.38 -9.00 -15.84
CA LEU A 143 15.81 -9.15 -14.45
C LEU A 143 15.00 -10.21 -13.70
N LEU A 144 13.67 -10.20 -13.85
CA LEU A 144 12.76 -11.13 -13.17
C LEU A 144 12.82 -12.56 -13.71
N SER A 145 13.27 -12.75 -14.96
CA SER A 145 13.49 -14.09 -15.53
C SER A 145 14.81 -14.73 -15.08
N HIS A 146 15.68 -13.98 -14.39
CA HIS A 146 16.96 -14.45 -13.86
C HIS A 146 16.94 -14.42 -12.33
N PRO A 147 16.33 -15.41 -11.65
CA PRO A 147 16.10 -15.39 -10.21
C PRO A 147 17.38 -15.24 -9.37
N THR A 148 18.53 -15.67 -9.87
CA THR A 148 19.83 -15.49 -9.21
C THR A 148 20.24 -14.02 -9.07
N LYS A 149 19.80 -13.14 -9.99
CA LYS A 149 20.08 -11.70 -9.95
C LYS A 149 19.24 -10.97 -8.89
N ILE A 150 18.08 -11.53 -8.53
CA ILE A 150 17.12 -10.94 -7.58
C ILE A 150 17.04 -11.69 -6.25
N ASP A 151 17.81 -12.77 -6.07
CA ASP A 151 17.66 -13.70 -4.94
C ASP A 151 17.67 -13.01 -3.57
N SER A 152 18.59 -12.07 -3.36
CA SER A 152 18.69 -11.30 -2.11
C SER A 152 17.44 -10.44 -1.86
N ALA A 153 16.99 -9.71 -2.88
CA ALA A 153 15.79 -8.87 -2.82
C ALA A 153 14.52 -9.72 -2.60
N LEU A 154 14.40 -10.82 -3.34
CA LEU A 154 13.25 -11.72 -3.26
C LEU A 154 13.16 -12.39 -1.89
N LYS A 155 14.29 -12.82 -1.31
CA LYS A 155 14.34 -13.38 0.04
C LYS A 155 13.91 -12.36 1.09
N ARG A 156 14.35 -11.10 0.98
CA ARG A 156 13.90 -10.02 1.88
C ARG A 156 12.39 -9.81 1.77
N TYR A 157 11.88 -9.62 0.55
CA TYR A 157 10.44 -9.43 0.32
C TYR A 157 9.63 -10.59 0.91
N ASN A 158 9.99 -11.84 0.59
CA ASN A 158 9.29 -13.02 1.10
C ASN A 158 9.35 -13.14 2.63
N ALA A 159 10.46 -12.74 3.26
CA ALA A 159 10.56 -12.70 4.71
C ALA A 159 9.60 -11.66 5.32
N SER A 160 9.51 -10.46 4.74
CA SER A 160 8.56 -9.42 5.17
C SER A 160 7.10 -9.84 4.99
N ILE A 161 6.76 -10.49 3.87
CA ILE A 161 5.40 -11.03 3.65
C ILE A 161 5.08 -12.12 4.68
N LYS A 162 6.01 -13.03 4.95
CA LYS A 162 5.80 -14.07 5.97
C LYS A 162 5.58 -13.48 7.36
N GLU A 163 6.35 -12.44 7.71
CA GLU A 163 6.21 -11.75 9.00
C GLU A 163 4.85 -11.07 9.11
N LEU A 164 4.41 -10.29 8.12
CA LEU A 164 3.13 -9.60 8.19
C LEU A 164 1.93 -10.56 8.15
N GLU A 165 2.03 -11.70 7.46
CA GLU A 165 0.96 -12.70 7.43
C GLU A 165 0.72 -13.36 8.81
N SER A 166 1.76 -13.39 9.63
CA SER A 166 1.68 -13.87 11.02
C SER A 166 0.90 -12.93 11.93
N ILE A 167 0.72 -11.66 11.55
CA ILE A 167 -0.06 -10.68 12.31
C ILE A 167 -1.53 -11.10 12.33
N LYS A 168 -2.06 -11.29 13.55
CA LYS A 168 -3.47 -11.60 13.83
C LYS A 168 -4.12 -10.40 14.51
N CYS A 169 -5.06 -9.78 13.80
CA CYS A 169 -5.94 -8.73 14.34
C CYS A 169 -7.21 -9.39 14.91
N LYS A 170 -7.87 -8.73 15.88
CA LYS A 170 -8.83 -9.34 16.81
C LYS A 170 -10.13 -8.56 16.88
#